data_AF-A0AAQ0BVT3-F1
#
_entry.id   AF-A0AAQ0BVT3-F1
#
_cell.length_a   1.000
_cell.length_b   1.000
_cell.length_c   1.000
_cell.angle_alpha   90.00
_cell.angle_beta   90.00
_cell.angle_gamma   90.00
#
_symmetry.space_group_name_H-M   'P 1'
#
loop_
_entity.id
_entity.type
_entity.pdbx_description
1 polymer ?
#
loop_
_entity_poly.entity_id
_entity_poly.type
_entity_poly.pdbx_seq_one_letter_code
_entity_poly.pdbx_strand_id
1 'polypeptide(L)'
;MSRIASFLSVCRLTITAIDKMRVEITALRRAVCESAEHYARRHRVANYVALIEAVFPSATSGNLDKARILAIKMQSALEFAAEALSKLPDAAIAEVGGVVPSVECVIGDLFEKSKNNAEMLLKMLDIAESEISLLQEVLMILSE
;
A
#
# COMPACT_ATOMS: atom_id res chain seq x y z
N MET A 1 -4.21 25.23 -2.68
CA MET A 1 -5.28 24.46 -2.00
C MET A 1 -5.78 23.25 -2.81
N SER A 2 -6.24 23.38 -4.07
CA SER A 2 -6.87 22.25 -4.78
C SER A 2 -5.96 21.02 -4.99
N ARG A 3 -4.67 21.21 -5.31
CA ARG A 3 -3.73 20.10 -5.54
C ARG A 3 -3.46 19.24 -4.31
N ILE A 4 -3.36 19.84 -3.13
CA ILE A 4 -3.13 19.12 -1.86
C ILE A 4 -4.40 18.33 -1.48
N ALA A 5 -5.58 18.93 -1.64
CA ALA A 5 -6.84 18.23 -1.42
C ALA A 5 -7.02 17.02 -2.36
N SER A 6 -6.69 17.17 -3.64
CA SER A 6 -6.67 16.04 -4.58
C SER A 6 -5.69 14.94 -4.15
N PHE A 7 -4.48 15.31 -3.73
CA PHE A 7 -3.48 14.34 -3.27
C PHE A 7 -3.91 13.59 -2.00
N LEU A 8 -4.54 14.28 -1.05
CA LEU A 8 -5.11 13.67 0.14
C LEU A 8 -6.21 12.66 -0.19
N SER A 9 -7.07 12.98 -1.15
CA SER A 9 -8.08 12.03 -1.64
C SER A 9 -7.44 10.78 -2.23
N VAL A 10 -6.37 10.93 -3.02
CA VAL A 10 -5.64 9.79 -3.58
C VAL A 10 -5.03 8.94 -2.48
N CYS A 11 -4.35 9.52 -1.49
CA CYS A 11 -3.77 8.77 -0.37
C CYS A 11 -4.82 7.94 0.38
N ARG A 12 -6.01 8.50 0.64
CA ARG A 12 -7.12 7.78 1.30
C ARG A 12 -7.64 6.61 0.48
N LEU A 13 -7.80 6.81 -0.83
CA LEU A 13 -8.19 5.74 -1.75
C LEU A 13 -7.13 4.63 -1.79
N THR A 14 -5.86 5.00 -1.84
CA THR A 14 -4.75 4.04 -1.82
C THR A 14 -4.71 3.22 -0.53
N ILE A 15 -4.89 3.83 0.64
CA ILE A 15 -4.96 3.11 1.92
C ILE A 15 -6.11 2.11 1.90
N THR A 16 -7.29 2.53 1.42
CA THR A 16 -8.47 1.66 1.33
C THR A 16 -8.23 0.48 0.38
N ALA A 17 -7.57 0.72 -0.75
CA ALA A 17 -7.23 -0.32 -1.71
C ALA A 17 -6.23 -1.33 -1.12
N ILE A 18 -5.18 -0.86 -0.44
CA ILE A 18 -4.21 -1.72 0.25
C ILE A 18 -4.91 -2.60 1.29
N ASP A 19 -5.79 -2.01 2.11
CA ASP A 19 -6.52 -2.75 3.14
C ASP A 19 -7.44 -3.82 2.52
N LYS A 20 -8.09 -3.54 1.39
CA LYS A 20 -8.89 -4.53 0.65
C LYS A 20 -8.02 -5.69 0.13
N MET A 21 -6.89 -5.40 -0.51
CA MET A 21 -5.98 -6.44 -1.05
C MET A 21 -5.43 -7.34 0.06
N ARG A 22 -5.14 -6.78 1.24
CA ARG A 22 -4.70 -7.57 2.40
C ARG A 22 -5.75 -8.60 2.83
N VAL A 23 -7.01 -8.18 2.90
CA VAL A 23 -8.13 -9.07 3.25
C VAL A 23 -8.26 -10.18 2.21
N GLU A 24 -8.17 -9.82 0.92
CA GLU A 24 -8.29 -10.77 -0.18
C GLU A 24 -7.18 -11.82 -0.20
N ILE A 25 -5.90 -11.41 -0.10
CA ILE A 25 -4.78 -12.35 -0.03
C ILE A 25 -4.91 -13.29 1.16
N THR A 26 -5.33 -12.76 2.32
CA THR A 26 -5.53 -13.58 3.52
C THR A 26 -6.63 -14.62 3.30
N ALA A 27 -7.74 -14.23 2.68
CA ALA A 27 -8.84 -15.14 2.37
C ALA A 27 -8.44 -16.20 1.33
N LEU A 28 -7.74 -15.80 0.25
CA LEU A 28 -7.27 -16.70 -0.80
C LEU A 28 -6.25 -17.70 -0.28
N ARG A 29 -5.26 -17.26 0.51
CA ARG A 29 -4.29 -18.17 1.15
C ARG A 29 -4.99 -19.21 2.01
N ARG A 30 -5.98 -18.80 2.82
CA ARG A 30 -6.77 -19.73 3.62
C ARG A 30 -7.50 -20.74 2.75
N ALA A 31 -8.20 -20.28 1.70
CA ALA A 31 -8.92 -21.16 0.79
C ALA A 31 -7.99 -22.16 0.08
N VAL A 32 -6.83 -21.69 -0.40
CA VAL A 32 -5.82 -22.55 -1.02
C VAL A 32 -5.32 -23.61 -0.05
N CYS A 33 -5.00 -23.24 1.19
CA CYS A 33 -4.58 -24.22 2.20
C CYS A 33 -5.67 -25.24 2.51
N GLU A 34 -6.91 -24.80 2.71
CA GLU A 34 -8.06 -25.68 2.98
C GLU A 34 -8.33 -26.65 1.81
N SER A 35 -8.32 -26.17 0.57
CA SER A 35 -8.45 -27.01 -0.63
C SER A 35 -7.27 -27.97 -0.78
N ALA A 36 -6.04 -27.52 -0.52
CA ALA A 36 -4.86 -28.36 -0.57
C ALA A 36 -4.92 -29.50 0.45
N GLU A 37 -5.39 -29.23 1.67
CA GLU A 37 -5.62 -30.28 2.66
C GLU A 37 -6.68 -31.28 2.21
N HIS A 38 -7.76 -30.80 1.61
CA HIS A 38 -8.82 -31.67 1.11
C HIS A 38 -8.28 -32.59 0.00
N TYR A 39 -7.56 -32.02 -0.97
CA TYR A 39 -6.90 -32.74 -2.05
C TYR A 39 -5.90 -33.77 -1.50
N ALA A 40 -5.02 -33.36 -0.57
CA ALA A 40 -4.04 -34.21 0.09
C ALA A 40 -4.70 -35.42 0.77
N ARG A 41 -5.81 -35.21 1.50
CA ARG A 41 -6.58 -36.30 2.14
C ARG A 41 -7.17 -37.25 1.11
N ARG A 42 -7.73 -36.74 0.01
CA ARG A 42 -8.33 -37.53 -1.07
C ARG A 42 -7.29 -38.39 -1.80
N HIS A 43 -6.10 -37.84 -2.03
CA HIS A 43 -5.04 -38.49 -2.80
C HIS A 43 -3.94 -39.14 -1.94
N ARG A 44 -4.09 -39.12 -0.61
CA ARG A 44 -3.13 -39.65 0.38
C ARG A 44 -1.70 -39.10 0.22
N VAL A 45 -1.60 -37.83 -0.17
CA VAL A 45 -0.30 -37.14 -0.32
C VAL A 45 -0.04 -36.30 0.93
N ALA A 46 1.16 -36.39 1.51
CA ALA A 46 1.55 -35.58 2.67
C ALA A 46 2.28 -34.29 2.25
N ASN A 47 2.26 -33.27 3.11
CA ASN A 47 3.08 -32.04 3.05
C ASN A 47 2.72 -30.96 2.01
N TYR A 48 1.53 -30.96 1.41
CA TYR A 48 1.14 -29.89 0.47
C TYR A 48 1.01 -28.51 1.12
N VAL A 49 0.48 -28.43 2.35
CA VAL A 49 0.32 -27.15 3.08
C VAL A 49 1.68 -26.50 3.34
N ALA A 50 2.67 -27.26 3.79
CA ALA A 50 4.02 -26.75 4.02
C ALA A 50 4.71 -26.28 2.73
N LEU A 51 4.42 -26.95 1.59
CA LEU A 51 4.95 -26.55 0.29
C LEU A 51 4.28 -25.26 -0.21
N ILE A 52 2.96 -25.14 -0.03
CA ILE A 52 2.19 -23.93 -0.37
C ILE A 52 2.65 -22.75 0.49
N GLU A 53 2.85 -22.94 1.79
CA GLU A 53 3.41 -21.89 2.65
C GLU A 53 4.85 -21.52 2.27
N ALA A 54 5.64 -22.46 1.76
CA ALA A 54 6.99 -22.18 1.24
C ALA A 54 6.96 -21.46 -0.13
N VAL A 55 5.96 -21.72 -0.98
CA VAL A 55 5.77 -21.11 -2.30
C VAL A 55 5.16 -19.71 -2.21
N PHE A 56 4.31 -19.46 -1.22
CA PHE A 56 3.70 -18.15 -0.94
C PHE A 56 4.26 -17.53 0.35
N PRO A 57 5.53 -17.07 0.33
CA PRO A 57 6.13 -16.47 1.51
C PRO A 57 5.28 -15.30 1.99
N SER A 58 5.19 -15.13 3.31
CA SER A 58 4.49 -14.03 3.98
C SER A 58 5.02 -12.63 3.62
N ALA A 59 6.05 -12.55 2.77
CA ALA A 59 6.67 -11.33 2.27
C ALA A 59 5.66 -10.33 1.71
N THR A 60 4.60 -10.77 1.03
CA THR A 60 3.57 -9.86 0.50
C THR A 60 2.70 -9.24 1.58
N SER A 61 2.38 -9.97 2.65
CA SER A 61 1.69 -9.37 3.81
C SER A 61 2.55 -8.28 4.47
N GLY A 62 3.86 -8.55 4.62
CA GLY A 62 4.81 -7.57 5.15
C GLY A 62 5.06 -6.39 4.22
N ASN A 63 4.97 -6.59 2.90
CA ASN A 63 5.08 -5.52 1.91
C ASN A 63 3.83 -4.64 1.90
N LEU A 64 2.63 -5.21 2.03
CA LEU A 64 1.39 -4.44 2.16
C LEU A 64 1.31 -3.67 3.48
N ASP A 65 1.86 -4.21 4.58
CA ASP A 65 2.00 -3.45 5.83
C ASP A 65 2.95 -2.26 5.67
N LYS A 66 4.09 -2.44 5.01
CA LYS A 66 5.02 -1.35 4.68
C LYS A 66 4.34 -0.32 3.77
N ALA A 67 3.61 -0.76 2.75
CA ALA A 67 2.86 0.11 1.84
C ALA A 67 1.82 0.93 2.61
N ARG A 68 1.06 0.29 3.50
CA ARG A 68 0.07 0.96 4.34
C ARG A 68 0.69 2.02 5.25
N ILE A 69 1.79 1.68 5.93
CA ILE A 69 2.51 2.63 6.80
C ILE A 69 3.03 3.81 5.98
N LEU A 70 3.57 3.56 4.78
CA LEU A 70 4.07 4.61 3.90
C LEU A 70 2.95 5.54 3.44
N ALA A 71 1.81 4.98 3.01
CA ALA A 71 0.65 5.74 2.58
C ALA A 71 0.05 6.60 3.71
N ILE A 72 0.00 6.07 4.95
CA ILE A 72 -0.42 6.84 6.13
C ILE A 72 0.54 7.99 6.40
N LYS A 73 1.87 7.75 6.36
CA LYS A 73 2.86 8.81 6.56
C LYS A 73 2.74 9.91 5.52
N MET A 74 2.49 9.57 4.24
CA MET A 74 2.22 10.54 3.19
C MET A 74 0.97 11.36 3.48
N GLN A 75 -0.12 10.70 3.87
CA GLN A 75 -1.37 11.38 4.23
C GLN A 75 -1.15 12.36 5.38
N SER A 76 -0.53 11.94 6.49
CA SER A 76 -0.29 12.81 7.64
C SER A 76 0.60 14.01 7.29
N ALA A 77 1.64 13.82 6.47
CA ALA A 77 2.49 14.92 6.02
C ALA A 77 1.72 15.95 5.18
N LEU A 78 0.83 15.48 4.31
CA LEU A 78 -0.02 16.35 3.49
C LEU A 78 -1.09 17.07 4.31
N GLU A 79 -1.68 16.42 5.31
CA GLU A 79 -2.65 17.03 6.24
C GLU A 79 -1.96 18.15 7.05
N PHE A 80 -0.76 17.87 7.58
CA PHE A 80 0.05 18.88 8.27
C PHE A 80 0.39 20.07 7.36
N ALA A 81 0.81 19.81 6.11
CA ALA A 81 1.10 20.88 5.16
C ALA A 81 -0.16 21.70 4.80
N ALA A 82 -1.31 21.06 4.60
CA ALA A 82 -2.57 21.75 4.34
C ALA A 82 -2.97 22.66 5.51
N GLU A 83 -2.84 22.16 6.74
CA GLU A 83 -3.13 22.91 7.95
C GLU A 83 -2.17 24.09 8.13
N ALA A 84 -0.87 23.88 7.96
CA ALA A 84 0.13 24.93 8.04
C ALA A 84 -0.13 26.05 7.02
N LEU A 85 -0.46 25.70 5.77
CA LEU A 85 -0.79 26.67 4.73
C LEU A 85 -2.09 27.44 5.03
N SER A 86 -3.08 26.79 5.63
CA SER A 86 -4.35 27.46 5.99
C SER A 86 -4.20 28.49 7.10
N LYS A 87 -3.12 28.42 7.88
CA LYS A 87 -2.80 29.32 9.00
C LYS A 87 -1.90 30.49 8.62
N LEU A 88 -1.36 30.51 7.40
CA LEU A 88 -0.53 31.63 6.92
C LEU A 88 -1.41 32.85 6.63
N PRO A 89 -1.21 34.00 7.30
CA PRO A 89 -1.92 35.22 6.93
C PRO A 89 -1.36 35.78 5.61
N ASP A 90 -2.24 36.24 4.72
CA ASP A 90 -1.91 36.77 3.38
C ASP A 90 -0.83 37.88 3.40
N ALA A 91 -0.66 38.57 4.53
CA ALA A 91 0.28 39.68 4.72
C ALA A 91 1.72 39.26 5.11
N ALA A 92 1.96 38.03 5.58
CA ALA A 92 3.29 37.60 6.05
C ALA A 92 4.27 37.24 4.93
N ILE A 93 3.80 37.22 3.68
CA ILE A 93 4.61 36.86 2.50
C ILE A 93 5.56 38.01 2.09
N ALA A 94 5.36 39.23 2.61
CA ALA A 94 6.12 40.41 2.21
C ALA A 94 7.41 40.71 3.02
N GLU A 95 7.57 40.20 4.25
CA GLU A 95 8.60 40.75 5.17
C GLU A 95 9.69 39.77 5.67
N VAL A 96 9.64 38.46 5.40
CA VAL A 96 10.66 37.55 5.94
C VAL A 96 11.84 37.39 4.96
N GLY A 97 12.63 38.46 4.87
CA GLY A 97 13.97 38.44 4.28
C GLY A 97 14.97 37.77 5.22
N GLY A 98 15.01 36.44 5.25
CA GLY A 98 16.12 35.72 5.89
C GLY A 98 15.78 34.32 6.39
N VAL A 99 16.38 33.31 5.76
CA VAL A 99 16.59 31.95 6.31
C VAL A 99 15.35 31.05 6.46
N VAL A 100 14.27 31.28 5.71
CA VAL A 100 13.17 30.31 5.60
C VAL A 100 13.07 29.85 4.15
N PRO A 101 13.15 28.53 3.85
CA PRO A 101 12.87 28.03 2.52
C PRO A 101 11.52 28.56 2.06
N SER A 102 11.43 29.10 0.84
CA SER A 102 10.15 29.60 0.34
C SER A 102 9.10 28.49 0.46
N VAL A 103 7.85 28.87 0.74
CA VAL A 103 6.73 27.92 0.85
C VAL A 103 6.67 27.02 -0.40
N GLU A 104 6.98 27.57 -1.57
CA GLU A 104 7.08 26.83 -2.83
C GLU A 104 8.17 25.76 -2.82
N CYS A 105 9.35 26.04 -2.25
CA CYS A 105 10.45 25.09 -2.14
C CYS A 105 10.08 23.91 -1.23
N VAL A 106 9.47 24.17 -0.06
CA VAL A 106 9.01 23.13 0.86
C VAL A 106 7.90 22.27 0.24
N ILE A 107 6.96 22.90 -0.47
CA ILE A 107 5.92 22.19 -1.20
C ILE A 107 6.52 21.33 -2.32
N GLY A 108 7.52 21.84 -3.05
CA GLY A 108 8.26 21.10 -4.07
C GLY A 108 8.89 19.82 -3.53
N ASP A 109 9.65 19.94 -2.45
CA ASP A 109 10.27 18.80 -1.76
C ASP A 109 9.24 17.76 -1.28
N LEU A 110 8.09 18.23 -0.79
CA LEU A 110 7.00 17.36 -0.36
C LEU A 110 6.41 16.58 -1.55
N PHE A 111 6.22 17.23 -2.70
CA PHE A 111 5.73 16.56 -3.91
C PHE A 111 6.73 15.55 -4.45
N GLU A 112 8.03 15.85 -4.46
CA GLU A 112 9.06 14.93 -4.93
C GLU A 112 9.15 13.68 -4.03
N LYS A 113 9.19 13.88 -2.70
CA LYS A 113 9.15 12.76 -1.74
C LYS A 113 7.87 11.94 -1.88
N SER A 114 6.73 12.60 -2.12
CA SER A 114 5.45 11.93 -2.32
C SER A 114 5.44 11.10 -3.61
N LYS A 115 6.07 11.59 -4.68
CA LYS A 115 6.23 10.85 -5.94
C LYS A 115 7.07 9.58 -5.75
N ASN A 116 8.22 9.70 -5.10
CA ASN A 116 9.09 8.55 -4.81
C ASN A 116 8.36 7.48 -3.98
N ASN A 117 7.57 7.92 -2.99
CA ASN A 117 6.76 7.02 -2.20
C ASN A 117 5.64 6.37 -3.04
N ALA A 118 4.98 7.11 -3.93
CA ALA A 118 3.97 6.56 -4.83
C ALA A 118 4.54 5.49 -5.77
N GLU A 119 5.74 5.69 -6.31
CA GLU A 119 6.43 4.68 -7.13
C GLU A 119 6.75 3.42 -6.32
N MET A 120 7.14 3.56 -5.05
CA MET A 120 7.37 2.42 -4.16
C MET A 120 6.07 1.69 -3.83
N LEU A 121 4.97 2.41 -3.62
CA LEU A 121 3.65 1.83 -3.41
C LEU A 121 3.18 1.02 -4.62
N LEU A 122 3.33 1.57 -5.84
CA LEU A 122 2.95 0.86 -7.07
C LEU A 122 3.67 -0.48 -7.19
N LYS A 123 4.99 -0.51 -6.97
CA LYS A 123 5.75 -1.77 -6.99
C LYS A 123 5.25 -2.79 -5.95
N MET A 124 4.85 -2.33 -4.76
CA MET A 124 4.30 -3.22 -3.73
C MET A 124 2.91 -3.74 -4.11
N LEU A 125 2.11 -2.93 -4.80
CA LEU A 125 0.80 -3.34 -5.32
C LEU A 125 0.94 -4.36 -6.46
N ASP A 126 1.87 -4.14 -7.41
CA ASP A 126 2.13 -5.09 -8.50
C ASP A 126 2.51 -6.48 -7.97
N ILE A 127 3.35 -6.53 -6.92
CA ILE A 127 3.72 -7.80 -6.27
C ILE A 127 2.49 -8.48 -5.64
N ALA A 128 1.63 -7.69 -4.99
CA ALA A 128 0.42 -8.22 -4.37
C ALA A 128 -0.61 -8.72 -5.38
N GLU A 129 -0.78 -8.03 -6.52
CA GLU A 129 -1.66 -8.47 -7.62
C GLU A 129 -1.15 -9.76 -8.26
N SER A 130 0.16 -9.88 -8.47
CA SER A 130 0.79 -11.11 -8.95
C SER A 130 0.53 -12.28 -8.00
N GLU A 131 0.62 -12.07 -6.69
CA GLU A 131 0.32 -13.11 -5.72
C GLU A 131 -1.16 -13.51 -5.73
N ILE A 132 -2.09 -12.54 -5.79
CA ILE A 132 -3.53 -12.83 -5.90
C ILE A 132 -3.78 -13.73 -7.11
N SER A 133 -3.19 -13.40 -8.25
CA SER A 133 -3.34 -14.16 -9.50
C SER A 133 -2.84 -15.60 -9.35
N LEU A 134 -1.65 -15.78 -8.75
CA LEU A 134 -1.08 -17.10 -8.51
C LEU A 134 -1.90 -17.92 -7.49
N LEU A 135 -2.40 -17.29 -6.42
CA LEU A 135 -3.26 -17.97 -5.45
C LEU A 135 -4.57 -18.43 -6.08
N GLN A 136 -5.17 -17.63 -6.95
CA GLN A 136 -6.38 -17.99 -7.69
C GLN A 136 -6.12 -19.18 -8.63
N GLU A 137 -5.00 -19.18 -9.36
CA GLU A 137 -4.61 -20.29 -10.24
C GLU A 137 -4.41 -21.60 -9.47
N VAL A 138 -3.67 -21.56 -8.36
CA VAL A 138 -3.47 -22.73 -7.50
C VAL A 138 -4.80 -23.23 -6.92
N LEU A 139 -5.69 -22.33 -6.50
CA LEU A 139 -7.00 -22.71 -5.99
C LEU A 139 -7.82 -23.46 -7.04
N MET A 140 -7.79 -23.01 -8.31
CA MET A 140 -8.49 -23.71 -9.40
C MET A 140 -7.95 -25.13 -9.57
N ILE A 141 -6.63 -25.31 -9.65
CA ILE A 141 -5.99 -26.63 -9.82
C ILE A 141 -6.35 -27.59 -8.68
N LEU A 142 -6.37 -27.09 -7.45
CA LEU A 142 -6.67 -27.93 -6.27
C LEU A 142 -8.15 -28.26 -6.11
N SER A 143 -9.03 -27.58 -6.85
CA SER A 143 -10.48 -27.75 -6.76
C SER A 143 -11.05 -28.70 -7.84
N GLU A 144 -10.22 -29.16 -8.78
CA GLU A 144 -10.52 -30.19 -9.79
C GLU A 144 -10.33 -31.62 -9.25
#